data_AF-A0A1X3DKE8-F1
#
_entry.id   AF-A0A1X3DKE8-F1
#
_cell.length_a   1.000
_cell.length_b   1.000
_cell.length_c   1.000
_cell.angle_alpha   90.00
_cell.angle_beta   90.00
_cell.angle_gamma   90.00
#
_symmetry.space_group_name_H-M   'P 1'
#
loop_
_entity.id
_entity.type
_entity.pdbx_description
1 polymer ?
#
loop_
_entity_poly.entity_id
_entity_poly.type
_entity_poly.pdbx_seq_one_letter_code
_entity_poly.pdbx_strand_id
1 'polypeptide(L)' 'MYETAAEEGLRFYSAVADCLAQCAAAFGGGIDVYGKCNLLDLLRWTHRAILVTRGNEENE' A
#
# COMPACT_ATOMS: atom_id res chain seq x y z
N MET A 1 -5.02 24.88 13.54
CA MET A 1 -4.06 23.89 14.07
C MET A 1 -4.66 22.49 14.22
N TYR A 2 -5.96 22.31 14.50
CA TYR A 2 -6.59 20.98 14.51
C TYR A 2 -6.95 20.44 13.11
N GLU A 3 -7.31 21.32 12.17
CA GLU A 3 -7.68 20.91 10.79
C GLU A 3 -6.50 20.29 10.02
N THR A 4 -5.28 20.79 10.24
CA THR A 4 -4.08 20.29 9.57
C THR A 4 -3.74 18.86 9.99
N ALA A 5 -3.89 18.53 11.28
CA ALA A 5 -3.70 17.17 11.79
C ALA A 5 -4.79 16.19 11.29
N ALA A 6 -6.02 16.69 11.08
CA ALA A 6 -7.11 15.90 10.52
C ALA A 6 -6.92 15.64 9.01
N GLU A 7 -6.48 16.64 8.24
CA GLU A 7 -6.12 16.47 6.82
C GLU A 7 -4.91 15.55 6.63
N GLU A 8 -3.88 15.70 7.47
CA GLU A 8 -2.73 14.79 7.49
C GLU A 8 -3.17 13.37 7.82
N GLY A 9 -4.02 13.19 8.84
CA GLY A 9 -4.60 11.90 9.21
C GLY A 9 -5.35 11.21 8.06
N LEU A 10 -6.13 11.96 7.28
CA LEU A 10 -6.82 11.43 6.09
C LEU A 10 -5.84 11.03 4.98
N ARG A 11 -4.78 11.82 4.74
CA ARG A 11 -3.75 11.49 3.75
C ARG A 11 -2.97 10.23 4.10
N PHE A 12 -2.70 10.01 5.39
CA PHE A 12 -2.06 8.77 5.83
C PHE A 12 -3.00 7.57 5.71
N TYR A 13 -4.28 7.75 5.98
CA TYR A 13 -5.28 6.70 5.81
C TYR A 13 -5.44 6.30 4.33
N SER A 14 -5.44 7.27 3.42
CA SER A 14 -5.45 6.99 1.98
C SER A 14 -4.17 6.28 1.54
N ALA A 15 -3.00 6.69 2.06
CA ALA A 15 -1.74 6.04 1.73
C ALA A 15 -1.67 4.55 2.16
N VAL A 16 -2.26 4.20 3.30
CA VAL A 16 -2.35 2.80 3.75
C VAL A 16 -3.32 2.01 2.88
N ALA A 17 -4.49 2.56 2.55
CA ALA A 17 -5.45 1.93 1.65
C ALA A 17 -4.84 1.67 0.25
N ASP A 18 -4.07 2.62 -0.27
CA ASP A 18 -3.35 2.49 -1.54
C ASP A 18 -2.27 1.41 -1.48
N CYS A 19 -1.53 1.32 -0.37
CA CYS A 19 -0.55 0.25 -0.15
C CYS A 19 -1.21 -1.13 -0.16
N LEU A 20 -2.35 -1.26 0.52
CA LEU A 20 -3.11 -2.51 0.58
C LEU A 20 -3.66 -2.89 -0.80
N ALA A 21 -4.20 -1.92 -1.54
CA ALA A 21 -4.70 -2.12 -2.89
C ALA A 21 -3.57 -2.55 -3.85
N GLN A 22 -2.40 -1.91 -3.77
CA GLN A 22 -1.22 -2.31 -4.56
C GLN A 22 -0.77 -3.73 -4.25
N CYS A 23 -0.70 -4.11 -2.97
CA CYS A 23 -0.32 -5.47 -2.57
C CYS A 23 -1.32 -6.51 -3.11
N ALA A 24 -2.62 -6.23 -2.96
CA ALA A 24 -3.68 -7.10 -3.48
C ALA A 24 -3.67 -7.21 -5.01
N ALA A 25 -3.36 -6.12 -5.71
CA ALA A 25 -3.25 -6.11 -7.18
C ALA A 25 -2.03 -6.88 -7.69
N ALA A 26 -0.87 -6.76 -7.02
CA ALA A 26 0.37 -7.41 -7.44
C ALA A 26 0.44 -8.90 -7.07
N PHE A 27 -0.15 -9.30 -5.94
CA PHE A 27 0.02 -10.65 -5.39
C PHE A 27 -1.28 -11.43 -5.21
N GLY A 28 -2.45 -10.81 -5.39
CA GLY A 28 -3.75 -11.43 -5.11
C GLY A 28 -4.06 -11.50 -3.61
N GLY A 29 -5.04 -12.31 -3.19
CA GLY A 29 -5.36 -12.52 -1.76
C GLY A 29 -6.26 -11.47 -1.10
N GLY A 30 -6.52 -10.34 -1.76
CA GLY A 30 -7.48 -9.34 -1.30
C GLY A 30 -6.95 -8.42 -0.19
N ILE A 31 -7.61 -7.28 -0.02
CA ILE A 31 -7.18 -6.18 0.85
C ILE A 31 -7.16 -6.58 2.34
N ASP A 32 -8.10 -7.44 2.75
CA ASP A 32 -8.27 -7.90 4.14
C ASP A 32 -7.09 -8.75 4.65
N VAL A 33 -6.36 -9.41 3.76
CA VAL A 33 -5.20 -10.22 4.13
C VAL A 33 -4.04 -9.31 4.52
N TYR A 34 -3.77 -8.29 3.72
CA TYR A 34 -2.72 -7.31 3.99
C TYR A 34 -3.11 -6.33 5.10
N GLY A 35 -4.41 -6.10 5.32
CA GLY A 35 -4.91 -5.26 6.41
C GLY A 35 -4.67 -5.84 7.81
N LYS A 36 -4.36 -7.15 7.89
CA LYS A 36 -3.97 -7.83 9.14
C LYS A 36 -2.46 -7.78 9.39
N CYS A 37 -1.67 -7.35 8.41
CA CYS A 37 -0.22 -7.22 8.58
C CYS A 37 0.10 -6.02 9.47
N ASN A 38 1.20 -6.11 10.22
CA ASN A 38 1.75 -4.94 10.88
C ASN A 38 2.26 -3.94 9.81
N LEU A 39 2.40 -2.67 10.19
CA LEU A 39 2.78 -1.60 9.27
C LEU A 39 4.13 -1.87 8.56
N LEU A 40 5.10 -2.44 9.26
CA LEU A 40 6.42 -2.74 8.70
C LEU A 40 6.37 -3.84 7.63
N ASP A 41 5.59 -4.89 7.87
CA ASP A 41 5.39 -5.97 6.92
C ASP A 41 4.58 -5.49 5.72
N LEU A 42 3.58 -4.63 5.95
CA LEU A 42 2.86 -3.98 4.86
C LEU A 42 3.80 -3.18 3.96
N LEU A 43 4.67 -2.33 4.54
CA LEU A 43 5.66 -1.56 3.77
C LEU A 43 6.61 -2.46 2.97
N ARG A 44 7.02 -3.60 3.52
CA ARG A 44 7.86 -4.58 2.80
C ARG A 44 7.10 -5.22 1.62
N TRP A 45 5.84 -5.56 1.82
CA TRP A 45 4.98 -6.09 0.76
C TRP A 45 4.74 -5.07 -0.33
N THR A 46 4.43 -3.82 0.01
CA THR A 46 4.25 -2.73 -0.96
C THR A 46 5.54 -2.49 -1.74
N HIS A 47 6.71 -2.50 -1.08
CA HIS A 47 7.99 -2.36 -1.78
C HIS A 47 8.21 -3.49 -2.79
N ARG A 48 7.90 -4.74 -2.42
CA ARG A 48 7.95 -5.86 -3.37
C ARG A 48 6.95 -5.71 -4.51
N ALA A 49 5.73 -5.24 -4.23
CA ALA A 49 4.72 -4.99 -5.26
C ALA A 49 5.24 -3.99 -6.29
N ILE A 50 5.83 -2.87 -5.84
CA ILE A 50 6.42 -1.85 -6.72
C ILE A 50 7.51 -2.44 -7.61
N LEU A 51 8.40 -3.29 -7.07
CA LEU A 51 9.46 -3.93 -7.85
C LEU A 51 8.89 -4.88 -8.91
N VAL A 52 7.85 -5.64 -8.58
CA VAL A 52 7.18 -6.56 -9.52
C VAL A 52 6.47 -5.78 -10.62
N THR A 53 5.73 -4.72 -10.26
CA THR A 53 5.02 -3.89 -11.25
C THR A 53 5.99 -3.18 -12.19
N ARG A 54 7.09 -2.60 -11.67
CA ARG A 54 8.11 -1.94 -12.49
C ARG A 54 8.89 -2.91 -13.37
N GLY A 55 9.21 -4.10 -12.87
CA GLY A 55 9.87 -5.13 -13.69
C GLY A 55 8.97 -5.66 -14.81
N ASN A 56 7.66 -5.49 -14.69
CA ASN A 56 6.70 -5.83 -15.75
C ASN A 56 6.60 -4.72 -16.81
N GLU A 57 6.71 -3.45 -16.42
CA GLU A 57 6.73 -2.30 -17.35
C GLU A 57 7.99 -2.22 -18.22
N GLU A 58 9.13 -2.77 -17.78
CA GLU A 58 10.37 -2.82 -18.58
C GLU A 58 10.40 -4.00 -19.59
N ASN A 59 9.43 -4.91 -19.56
CA ASN A 59 9.35 -6.08 -20.45
C ASN A 59 8.22 -6.02 -21.49
N GLU A 60 7.56 -4.87 -21.65
CA GLU A 60 6.57 -4.57 -22.71
C GLU A 60 7.17 -3.59 -23.74
#